data_AF-A0A317E0W6-F1
#
_entry.id   AF-A0A317E0W6-F1
#
_cell.length_a   1.000
_cell.length_b   1.000
_cell.length_c   1.000
_cell.angle_alpha   90.00
_cell.angle_beta   90.00
_cell.angle_gamma   90.00
#
_symmetry.space_group_name_H-M   'P 1'
#
loop_
_entity.id
_entity.type
_entity.pdbx_description
1 polymer ?
#
loop_
_entity_poly.entity_id
_entity_poly.type
_entity_poly.pdbx_seq_one_letter_code
_entity_poly.pdbx_strand_id
1 'polypeptide(L)' 'MCKVIDAQDSIGKARDLAEAIFMAASDISDRKQMSALHAVADILDDVLTEANELLQTYRDERDRKS' A
#
# COMPACT_ATOMS: atom_id res chain seq x y z
N MET A 1 -20.77 9.60 -3.37
CA MET A 1 -19.53 9.15 -2.71
C MET A 1 -18.43 9.15 -3.77
N CYS A 2 -17.27 9.76 -3.50
CA CYS A 2 -16.23 9.96 -4.51
C CYS A 2 -15.40 8.67 -4.64
N LYS A 3 -15.46 7.99 -5.79
CA LYS A 3 -14.73 6.72 -6.03
C LYS A 3 -13.22 6.80 -5.77
N VAL A 4 -12.63 8.00 -5.87
CA VAL A 4 -11.22 8.25 -5.53
C VAL A 4 -10.98 8.12 -4.03
N ILE A 5 -11.91 8.61 -3.19
CA ILE A 5 -11.83 8.52 -1.74
C ILE A 5 -11.96 7.04 -1.31
N ASP A 6 -12.90 6.30 -1.87
CA ASP A 6 -13.07 4.87 -1.56
C ASP A 6 -11.82 4.04 -1.93
N ALA A 7 -11.13 4.43 -3.02
CA ALA A 7 -9.87 3.82 -3.44
C ALA A 7 -8.72 4.18 -2.49
N GLN A 8 -8.61 5.44 -2.07
CA GLN A 8 -7.62 5.88 -1.06
C GLN A 8 -7.81 5.18 0.28
N ASP A 9 -9.05 5.02 0.75
CA ASP A 9 -9.37 4.27 1.97
C ASP A 9 -8.95 2.80 1.86
N SER A 10 -9.13 2.19 0.68
CA SER A 10 -8.72 0.80 0.42
C SER A 10 -7.21 0.65 0.39
N ILE A 11 -6.48 1.63 -0.15
CA ILE A 11 -5.01 1.68 -0.13
C ILE A 11 -4.51 1.83 1.31
N GLY A 12 -5.13 2.68 2.12
CA GLY A 12 -4.81 2.82 3.54
C GLY A 12 -4.90 1.48 4.28
N LYS A 13 -6.00 0.74 4.11
CA LYS A 13 -6.16 -0.60 4.72
C LYS A 13 -5.11 -1.59 4.26
N ALA A 14 -4.72 -1.55 2.98
CA ALA A 14 -3.69 -2.43 2.47
C ALA A 14 -2.30 -2.11 3.03
N ARG A 15 -2.03 -0.83 3.32
CA ARG A 15 -0.79 -0.39 3.99
C ARG A 15 -0.74 -0.89 5.43
N ASP A 16 -1.84 -0.77 6.16
CA ASP A 16 -1.94 -1.30 7.53
C ASP A 16 -1.69 -2.82 7.56
N LEU A 17 -2.17 -3.54 6.54
CA LEU A 17 -1.90 -4.98 6.38
C LEU A 17 -0.44 -5.27 6.07
N ALA A 18 0.22 -4.46 5.23
CA ALA A 18 1.64 -4.59 4.94
C ALA A 18 2.49 -4.44 6.21
N GLU A 19 2.18 -3.43 7.03
CA GLU A 19 2.86 -3.17 8.30
C GLU A 19 2.63 -4.33 9.29
N ALA A 20 1.41 -4.87 9.36
CA ALA A 20 1.11 -6.03 10.18
C ALA A 20 1.91 -7.28 9.76
N ILE A 21 2.07 -7.52 8.45
CA ILE A 21 2.89 -8.63 7.92
C ILE A 21 4.36 -8.42 8.29
N PHE A 22 4.87 -7.21 8.14
CA PHE A 22 6.26 -6.87 8.50
C PHE A 22 6.53 -7.11 10.00
N MET A 23 5.63 -6.65 10.87
CA MET A 23 5.74 -6.89 12.30
C MET A 23 5.67 -8.37 12.64
N ALA A 24 4.72 -9.11 12.08
CA ALA A 24 4.57 -10.54 12.33
C ALA A 24 5.78 -11.36 11.83
N ALA A 25 6.41 -10.92 10.74
CA ALA A 25 7.60 -11.58 10.21
C ALA A 25 8.80 -11.50 11.17
N SER A 26 8.87 -10.45 12.00
CA SER A 26 9.94 -10.27 12.99
C SER A 26 9.95 -11.35 14.09
N ASP A 27 8.80 -12.00 14.34
CA ASP A 27 8.68 -13.09 15.32
C ASP A 27 9.01 -14.48 14.72
N ILE A 28 9.26 -14.57 13.41
CA ILE A 28 9.55 -15.83 12.72
C ILE A 28 10.99 -16.25 12.96
N SER A 29 11.20 -17.45 13.52
CA SER A 29 12.54 -17.97 13.80
C SER A 29 13.32 -18.39 12.55
N ASP A 30 12.61 -18.78 11.47
CA ASP A 30 13.24 -19.11 10.20
C ASP A 30 13.62 -17.83 9.43
N ARG A 31 14.94 -17.58 9.33
CA ARG A 31 15.47 -16.39 8.66
C ARG A 31 15.07 -16.28 7.18
N LYS A 32 14.93 -17.40 6.45
CA LYS A 32 14.53 -17.34 5.04
C LYS A 32 13.07 -16.92 4.91
N GLN A 33 12.20 -17.43 5.78
CA GLN A 33 10.79 -17.06 5.80
C GLN A 33 10.60 -15.60 6.24
N MET A 34 11.32 -15.15 7.28
CA MET A 34 11.34 -13.75 7.71
C MET A 34 11.76 -12.82 6.56
N SER A 35 12.90 -13.10 5.92
CA SER A 35 13.39 -12.27 4.81
C SER A 35 12.43 -12.25 3.62
N ALA A 36 11.78 -13.38 3.30
CA ALA A 36 10.79 -13.43 2.23
C ALA A 36 9.56 -12.56 2.55
N LEU A 37 9.08 -12.56 3.80
CA LEU A 37 7.93 -11.76 4.20
C LEU A 37 8.25 -10.27 4.29
N HIS A 38 9.45 -9.89 4.73
CA HIS A 38 9.90 -8.49 4.65
C HIS A 38 9.93 -8.02 3.19
N ALA A 39 10.49 -8.82 2.27
CA ALA A 39 10.50 -8.45 0.86
C ALA A 39 9.09 -8.31 0.26
N VAL A 40 8.13 -9.14 0.70
CA VAL A 40 6.72 -9.00 0.29
C VAL A 40 6.11 -7.71 0.84
N ALA A 41 6.38 -7.36 2.10
CA ALA A 41 5.89 -6.13 2.71
C ALA A 41 6.47 -4.89 1.99
N ASP A 42 7.76 -4.90 1.65
CA ASP A 42 8.41 -3.82 0.92
C ASP A 42 7.78 -3.63 -0.47
N ILE A 43 7.60 -4.71 -1.23
CA ILE A 43 6.94 -4.66 -2.56
C ILE A 43 5.50 -4.14 -2.44
N LEU A 44 4.79 -4.53 -1.38
CA LEU A 44 3.42 -4.08 -1.17
C LEU A 44 3.38 -2.57 -0.89
N ASP A 45 4.29 -2.03 -0.09
CA ASP A 45 4.35 -0.60 0.21
C ASP A 45 4.70 0.23 -1.04
N ASP A 46 5.62 -0.25 -1.89
CA ASP A 46 5.95 0.36 -3.18
C ASP A 46 4.70 0.43 -4.09
N VAL A 47 3.98 -0.68 -4.27
CA VAL A 47 2.77 -0.75 -5.10
C VAL A 47 1.66 0.18 -4.58
N LEU A 48 1.50 0.27 -3.25
CA LEU A 48 0.51 1.15 -2.63
C LEU A 48 0.86 2.63 -2.80
N THR A 49 2.15 2.96 -2.77
CA THR A 49 2.65 4.31 -3.06
C THR A 49 2.34 4.70 -4.50
N GLU A 50 2.67 3.85 -5.47
CA GLU A 50 2.36 4.09 -6.89
C GLU A 50 0.84 4.24 -7.12
N ALA A 51 0.02 3.40 -6.49
CA ALA A 51 -1.44 3.48 -6.61
C ALA A 51 -1.99 4.81 -6.08
N ASN A 52 -1.45 5.32 -4.96
CA ASN A 52 -1.82 6.63 -4.42
C ASN A 52 -1.43 7.77 -5.35
N GLU A 53 -0.21 7.74 -5.91
CA GLU A 53 0.27 8.75 -6.85
C GLU A 53 -0.58 8.81 -8.12
N LEU A 54 -0.97 7.65 -8.65
CA LEU A 54 -1.88 7.56 -9.79
C LEU A 54 -3.25 8.17 -9.46
N LEU A 55 -3.85 7.83 -8.33
CA LEU A 55 -5.13 8.39 -7.90
C LEU A 55 -5.07 9.90 -7.71
N GLN A 56 -3.97 10.41 -7.13
CA GLN A 56 -3.75 11.84 -6.97
C GLN A 56 -3.63 12.54 -8.32
N THR A 57 -2.86 11.97 -9.26
CA THR A 57 -2.73 12.48 -10.63
C THR A 57 -4.10 12.55 -11.32
N TYR A 58 -4.92 11.51 -11.22
CA TYR A 58 -6.28 11.50 -11.78
C TYR A 58 -7.18 12.57 -11.15
N ARG A 59 -7.06 12.81 -9.85
CA ARG A 59 -7.81 13.86 -9.16
C ARG A 59 -7.42 15.24 -9.66
N ASP A 60 -6.11 15.51 -9.72
CA ASP A 60 -5.58 16.80 -10.15
C ASP A 60 -5.90 17.09 -11.63
N GLU A 61 -5.87 16.07 -12.50
CA GLU A 61 -6.29 16.20 -13.90
C GLU A 61 -7.79 16.49 -14.05
N ARG A 62 -8.63 15.89 -13.20
CA ARG A 62 -10.07 16.14 -13.19
C ARG A 62 -10.38 17.58 -12.75
N ASP A 63 -9.69 18.05 -11.72
CA ASP A 63 -9.89 19.39 -11.16
C ASP A 63 -9.42 20.48 -12.14
N ARG A 64 -8.38 20.23 -12.95
CA ARG A 64 -7.93 21.15 -14.02
C ARG A 64 -8.88 21.22 -15.22
N LYS A 65 -9.74 20.21 -15.42
CA LYS A 65 -10.69 20.10 -16.54
C LYS A 65 -12.12 20.52 -16.18
N SER A 66 -12.40 20.81 -14.91
CA SER A 66 -13.69 21.32 -14.42
C SER A 66 -13.66 22.84 -14.29
#